data_AF-A0A6A6SL37-F1
#
_entry.id   AF-A0A6A6SL37-F1
#
_cell.length_a   1.000
_cell.length_b   1.000
_cell.length_c   1.000
_cell.angle_alpha   90.00
_cell.angle_beta   90.00
_cell.angle_gamma   90.00
#
_symmetry.space_group_name_H-M   'P 1'
#
loop_
_entity.id
_entity.type
_entity.pdbx_description
1 polymer ?
#
loop_
_entity_poly.entity_id
_entity_poly.type
_entity_poly.pdbx_seq_one_letter_code
_entity_poly.pdbx_strand_id
1 'polypeptide(L)'
;MSSNVDIQSIIGLVPTADRSDKSYVTPAATNTSVFDILHEMDGSSHGPVNLEDPGPDFSGKFQRSATDEEASTIAVSALLQKLSRTLSLQMDSIAVSEPLSTYGIDSLLGIELRTWIGREFEC
;
A
#
# COMPACT_ATOMS: atom_id res chain seq x y z
N MET A 1 -21.39 -33.31 -30.42
CA MET A 1 -21.10 -31.93 -30.86
C MET A 1 -19.98 -31.43 -29.95
N SER A 2 -18.73 -31.58 -30.40
CA SER A 2 -17.56 -31.17 -29.62
C SER A 2 -17.33 -29.68 -29.81
N SER A 3 -17.67 -28.87 -28.81
CA SER A 3 -17.34 -27.44 -28.81
C SER A 3 -15.83 -27.30 -28.71
N ASN A 4 -15.20 -26.76 -29.75
CA ASN A 4 -13.78 -26.49 -29.78
C ASN A 4 -13.52 -25.31 -28.83
N VAL A 5 -12.84 -25.57 -27.71
CA VAL A 5 -12.44 -24.52 -26.76
C VAL A 5 -11.15 -23.93 -27.31
N ASP A 6 -11.26 -22.74 -27.91
CA ASP A 6 -10.12 -21.94 -28.34
C ASP A 6 -9.49 -21.30 -27.10
N ILE A 7 -8.27 -21.72 -26.75
CA ILE A 7 -7.52 -21.19 -25.60
C ILE A 7 -6.51 -20.18 -26.13
N GLN A 8 -6.73 -18.90 -25.82
CA GLN A 8 -5.79 -17.83 -26.16
C GLN A 8 -5.10 -17.30 -24.91
N SER A 9 -3.77 -17.27 -24.93
CA SER A 9 -2.97 -16.62 -23.90
C SER A 9 -2.89 -15.12 -24.19
N ILE A 10 -3.39 -14.29 -23.26
CA ILE A 10 -3.32 -12.83 -23.34
C ILE A 10 -2.27 -12.38 -22.33
N ILE A 11 -1.13 -11.88 -22.83
CA ILE A 11 -0.03 -11.36 -22.02
C ILE A 11 0.06 -9.85 -22.28
N GLY A 12 0.24 -9.06 -21.21
CA GLY A 12 0.37 -7.60 -21.32
C GLY A 12 -0.96 -6.86 -21.33
N LEU A 13 -1.97 -7.34 -20.59
CA LEU A 13 -3.19 -6.58 -20.37
C LEU A 13 -2.86 -5.34 -19.53
N VAL A 14 -2.87 -4.17 -20.17
CA VAL A 14 -2.72 -2.89 -19.49
C VAL A 14 -4.10 -2.42 -18.98
N PRO A 15 -4.22 -1.90 -17.74
CA PRO A 15 -5.43 -1.27 -17.26
C PRO A 15 -5.89 -0.16 -18.22
N THR A 16 -7.19 -0.05 -18.45
CA THR A 16 -7.75 0.91 -19.43
C THR A 16 -7.41 2.37 -19.07
N ALA A 17 -7.12 2.68 -17.81
CA ALA A 17 -6.71 4.02 -17.35
C ALA A 17 -5.32 4.46 -17.86
N ASP A 18 -4.41 3.51 -18.13
CA ASP A 18 -3.07 3.79 -18.67
C ASP A 18 -3.06 3.78 -20.22
N ARG A 19 -4.25 3.74 -20.84
CA ARG A 19 -4.45 3.58 -22.28
C ARG A 19 -4.36 4.90 -23.05
N SER A 20 -3.25 5.61 -22.86
CA SER A 20 -2.99 6.89 -23.53
C SER A 20 -2.20 6.76 -24.85
N ASP A 21 -1.66 5.58 -25.17
CA ASP A 21 -0.89 5.34 -26.41
C ASP A 21 -1.73 4.73 -27.55
N LYS A 22 -1.55 5.28 -28.76
CA LYS A 22 -2.50 5.24 -29.89
C LYS A 22 -2.53 3.91 -30.68
N SER A 23 -2.10 2.79 -30.12
CA SER A 23 -2.06 1.51 -30.87
C SER A 23 -2.54 0.26 -30.11
N TYR A 24 -3.23 0.40 -28.98
CA TYR A 24 -3.77 -0.76 -28.28
C TYR A 24 -5.14 -1.18 -28.84
N VAL A 25 -5.22 -2.35 -29.46
CA VAL A 25 -6.48 -2.99 -29.90
C VAL A 25 -6.99 -3.86 -28.77
N THR A 26 -8.19 -3.59 -28.25
CA THR A 26 -8.81 -4.45 -27.24
C THR A 26 -9.12 -5.80 -27.86
N PRO A 27 -8.58 -6.92 -27.34
CA PRO A 27 -8.98 -8.24 -27.81
C PRO A 27 -10.45 -8.50 -27.41
N ALA A 28 -11.27 -8.95 -28.35
CA ALA A 28 -12.72 -9.11 -28.18
C ALA A 28 -13.11 -10.00 -26.98
N ALA A 29 -12.24 -10.93 -26.56
CA ALA A 29 -12.42 -11.78 -25.39
C ALA A 29 -12.50 -11.00 -24.05
N THR A 30 -11.94 -9.80 -23.99
CA THR A 30 -11.93 -8.94 -22.79
C THR A 30 -13.18 -8.06 -22.66
N ASN A 31 -14.09 -8.11 -23.64
CA ASN A 31 -15.39 -7.43 -23.62
C ASN A 31 -16.49 -8.35 -23.05
N THR A 32 -16.19 -9.02 -21.94
CA THR A 32 -17.11 -9.90 -21.22
C THR A 32 -17.19 -9.47 -19.77
N SER A 33 -18.33 -9.74 -19.11
CA SER A 33 -18.59 -9.21 -17.78
C SER A 33 -17.61 -9.69 -16.70
N VAL A 34 -16.93 -10.83 -16.92
CA VAL A 34 -15.87 -11.30 -16.01
C VAL A 34 -14.65 -10.37 -15.95
N PHE A 35 -14.49 -9.49 -16.93
CA PHE A 35 -13.42 -8.50 -16.98
C PHE A 35 -13.89 -7.08 -16.61
N ASP A 36 -15.16 -6.87 -16.24
CA ASP A 36 -15.67 -5.56 -15.80
C ASP A 36 -14.86 -4.98 -14.63
N ILE A 37 -14.39 -5.83 -13.72
CA ILE A 37 -13.55 -5.43 -12.59
C ILE A 37 -12.23 -4.80 -13.09
N LEU A 38 -11.64 -5.34 -14.17
CA LEU A 38 -10.43 -4.77 -14.76
C LEU A 38 -10.70 -3.47 -15.52
N HIS A 39 -11.93 -3.26 -16.00
CA HIS A 39 -12.37 -1.98 -16.58
C HIS A 39 -12.63 -0.92 -15.51
N GLU A 40 -13.09 -1.33 -14.32
CA GLU A 40 -13.35 -0.45 -13.18
C GLU A 40 -12.08 -0.13 -12.36
N MET A 41 -11.03 -0.94 -12.49
CA MET A 41 -9.69 -0.67 -11.96
C MET A 41 -9.05 0.51 -12.70
N ASP A 42 -9.55 1.71 -12.43
CA ASP A 42 -8.81 2.93 -12.60
C ASP A 42 -7.51 2.79 -11.81
N GLY A 43 -6.37 3.06 -12.45
CA GLY A 43 -5.04 2.97 -11.86
C GLY A 43 -4.84 3.83 -10.60
N SER A 44 -5.87 4.55 -10.15
CA SER A 44 -5.89 5.39 -8.96
C SER A 44 -6.56 4.75 -7.74
N SER A 45 -6.87 3.44 -7.74
CA SER A 45 -7.32 2.74 -6.51
C SER A 45 -6.16 2.37 -5.56
N HIS A 46 -5.00 3.01 -5.68
CA HIS A 46 -4.29 3.50 -4.51
C HIS A 46 -4.51 4.99 -4.51
N GLY A 47 -5.68 5.43 -4.04
CA GLY A 47 -5.80 6.81 -3.59
C GLY A 47 -4.67 7.01 -2.59
N PRO A 48 -3.88 8.10 -2.64
CA PRO A 48 -2.88 8.34 -1.63
C PRO A 48 -3.60 8.22 -0.30
N VAL A 49 -3.31 7.17 0.46
CA VAL A 49 -3.65 7.16 1.87
C VAL A 49 -3.08 8.48 2.35
N ASN A 50 -3.95 9.42 2.72
CA ASN A 50 -3.50 10.74 3.10
C ASN A 50 -2.78 10.54 4.44
N LEU A 51 -1.47 10.26 4.33
CA LEU A 51 -0.54 9.99 5.41
C LEU A 51 -0.10 11.30 6.08
N GLU A 52 -0.67 12.43 5.65
CA GLU A 52 -0.44 13.80 6.11
C GLU A 52 -1.46 14.25 7.18
N ASP A 53 -2.28 13.33 7.68
CA ASP A 53 -3.02 13.61 8.90
C ASP A 53 -2.02 13.95 10.01
N PRO A 54 -2.13 15.14 10.63
CA PRO A 54 -1.25 15.55 11.71
C PRO A 54 -1.62 14.71 12.92
N GLY A 55 -1.09 13.49 12.94
CA GLY A 55 -0.96 12.71 14.15
C GLY A 55 -0.20 13.51 15.20
N PRO A 56 -0.12 13.00 16.44
CA PRO A 56 0.69 13.60 17.49
C PRO A 56 2.07 13.99 16.93
N ASP A 57 2.56 15.17 17.30
CA ASP A 57 3.86 15.69 16.87
C ASP A 57 4.99 14.80 17.43
N PHE A 58 5.23 13.66 16.76
CA PHE A 58 6.24 12.69 17.14
C PHE A 58 7.62 13.17 16.69
N SER A 59 7.70 13.83 15.54
CA SER A 59 8.93 14.47 15.06
C SER A 59 9.50 15.46 16.08
N GLY A 60 8.70 16.41 16.58
CA GLY A 60 9.17 17.38 17.58
C GLY A 60 9.43 16.77 18.95
N LYS A 61 8.73 15.69 19.35
CA LYS A 61 9.06 14.93 20.57
C LYS A 61 10.38 14.16 20.43
N PHE A 62 10.60 13.54 19.28
CA PHE A 62 11.82 12.80 18.97
C PHE A 62 13.03 13.74 18.96
N GLN A 63 12.93 14.89 18.29
CA GLN A 63 13.99 15.91 18.27
C GLN A 63 14.29 16.50 19.65
N ARG A 64 13.28 16.57 20.55
CA ARG A 64 13.42 17.15 21.89
C ARG A 64 13.77 16.14 22.98
N SER A 65 13.92 14.87 22.61
CA SER A 65 14.31 13.79 23.53
C SER A 65 15.75 13.98 23.99
N ALA A 66 15.97 13.90 25.29
CA ALA A 66 17.29 14.11 25.88
C ALA A 66 18.18 12.85 25.85
N THR A 67 17.57 11.68 25.68
CA THR A 67 18.24 10.37 25.73
C THR A 67 17.77 9.45 24.62
N ASP A 68 18.65 8.53 24.23
CA ASP A 68 18.41 7.54 23.18
C ASP A 68 17.23 6.60 23.52
N GLU A 69 17.08 6.23 24.79
CA GLU A 69 15.94 5.42 25.28
C GLU A 69 14.59 6.15 25.11
N GLU A 70 14.57 7.46 25.37
CA GLU A 70 13.36 8.27 25.23
C GLU A 70 12.99 8.46 23.75
N ALA A 71 14.00 8.72 22.91
CA ALA A 71 13.84 8.81 21.45
C ALA A 71 13.34 7.49 20.85
N SER A 72 13.92 6.36 21.27
CA SER A 72 13.50 5.01 20.86
C SER A 72 12.03 4.73 21.23
N THR A 73 11.64 5.07 22.45
CA THR A 73 10.24 4.90 22.91
C THR A 73 9.27 5.72 22.07
N ILE A 74 9.65 6.96 21.74
CA ILE A 74 8.84 7.84 20.88
C ILE A 74 8.75 7.27 19.47
N ALA A 75 9.85 6.81 18.88
CA ALA A 75 9.86 6.21 17.55
C ALA A 75 8.99 4.94 17.47
N VAL A 76 9.09 4.05 18.45
CA VAL A 76 8.27 2.84 18.54
C VAL A 76 6.79 3.18 18.68
N SER A 77 6.44 4.19 19.50
CA SER A 77 5.05 4.62 19.67
C SER A 77 4.45 5.21 18.40
N ALA A 78 5.24 5.98 17.64
CA ALA A 78 4.84 6.54 16.36
C ALA A 78 4.63 5.44 15.32
N LEU A 79 5.53 4.46 15.26
CA LEU A 79 5.43 3.29 14.39
C LEU A 79 4.18 2.47 14.70
N LEU A 80 3.89 2.18 15.97
CA LEU A 80 2.70 1.43 16.38
C LEU A 80 1.42 2.17 15.99
N GLN A 81 1.37 3.47 16.21
CA GLN A 81 0.22 4.26 15.82
C GLN A 81 0.04 4.26 14.29
N LYS A 82 1.14 4.40 13.54
CA LYS A 82 1.12 4.34 12.07
C LYS A 82 0.58 3.00 11.58
N LEU A 83 1.11 1.90 12.11
CA LEU A 83 0.68 0.55 11.78
C LEU A 83 -0.77 0.29 12.16
N SER A 84 -1.22 0.74 13.34
CA SER A 84 -2.61 0.60 13.78
C SER A 84 -3.59 1.28 12.82
N ARG A 85 -3.20 2.43 12.27
CA ARG A 85 -4.01 3.18 11.31
C ARG A 85 -4.02 2.52 9.94
N THR A 86 -2.84 2.14 9.45
CA THR A 86 -2.70 1.51 8.13
C THR A 86 -3.40 0.16 8.09
N LEU A 87 -3.30 -0.64 9.16
CA LEU A 87 -3.91 -1.98 9.25
C LEU A 87 -5.33 -1.96 9.81
N SER A 88 -5.84 -0.80 10.25
CA SER A 88 -7.11 -0.67 10.98
C SER A 88 -7.22 -1.61 12.19
N LEU A 89 -6.10 -1.83 12.89
CA LEU A 89 -5.99 -2.63 14.11
C LEU A 89 -5.87 -1.71 15.33
N GLN A 90 -6.16 -2.23 16.53
CA GLN A 90 -5.85 -1.49 17.76
C GLN A 90 -4.35 -1.53 18.03
N MET A 91 -3.77 -0.46 18.59
CA MET A 91 -2.34 -0.43 18.97
C MET A 91 -1.95 -1.60 19.87
N ASP A 92 -2.82 -2.02 20.80
CA ASP A 92 -2.60 -3.16 21.70
C ASP A 92 -2.57 -4.53 20.99
N SER A 93 -3.07 -4.60 19.75
CA SER A 93 -3.05 -5.83 18.95
C SER A 93 -1.75 -5.99 18.15
N ILE A 94 -0.85 -5.01 18.19
CA ILE A 94 0.41 -5.00 17.45
C ILE A 94 1.54 -5.30 18.43
N ALA A 95 2.10 -6.50 18.34
CA ALA A 95 3.22 -6.94 19.14
C ALA A 95 4.54 -6.50 18.49
N VAL A 96 5.33 -5.69 19.20
CA VAL A 96 6.66 -5.23 18.75
C VAL A 96 7.64 -6.40 18.55
N SER A 97 7.39 -7.55 19.19
CA SER A 97 8.23 -8.75 19.11
C SER A 97 7.92 -9.64 17.91
N GLU A 98 6.83 -9.40 17.20
CA GLU A 98 6.41 -10.23 16.05
C GLU A 98 6.96 -9.64 14.74
N PRO A 99 7.34 -10.48 13.77
CA PRO A 99 7.75 -10.00 12.46
C PRO A 99 6.57 -9.31 11.75
N LEU A 100 6.85 -8.18 11.09
CA LEU A 100 5.85 -7.39 10.36
C LEU A 100 5.08 -8.20 9.31
N SER A 101 5.69 -9.25 8.75
CA SER A 101 5.04 -10.16 7.80
C SER A 101 3.82 -10.89 8.38
N THR A 102 3.76 -11.13 9.70
CA THR A 102 2.59 -11.74 10.36
C THR A 102 1.34 -10.87 10.24
N TYR A 103 1.51 -9.56 10.09
CA TYR A 103 0.43 -8.58 9.96
C TYR A 103 -0.02 -8.34 8.51
N GLY A 104 0.48 -9.14 7.56
CA GLY A 104 0.14 -8.97 6.14
C GLY A 104 0.81 -7.76 5.49
N ILE A 105 1.90 -7.25 6.09
CA ILE A 105 2.71 -6.21 5.45
C ILE A 105 3.40 -6.81 4.22
N ASP A 106 2.92 -6.43 3.03
CA ASP A 106 3.52 -6.76 1.74
C ASP A 106 4.72 -5.85 1.43
N SER A 107 5.48 -6.19 0.39
CA SER A 107 6.64 -5.42 -0.07
C SER A 107 6.30 -3.96 -0.38
N LEU A 108 5.13 -3.67 -0.95
CA LEU A 108 4.70 -2.29 -1.22
C LEU A 108 4.54 -1.49 0.07
N LEU A 109 3.84 -2.08 1.05
CA LEU A 109 3.58 -1.44 2.33
C LEU A 109 4.87 -1.25 3.14
N GLY A 110 5.84 -2.17 3.02
CA GLY A 110 7.17 -2.02 3.60
C GLY A 110 7.96 -0.83 3.02
N ILE A 111 7.86 -0.59 1.70
CA ILE A 111 8.49 0.56 1.03
C ILE A 111 7.83 1.87 1.48
N GLU A 112 6.51 1.90 1.59
CA GLU A 112 5.76 3.06 2.10
C GLU A 112 6.14 3.37 3.55
N LEU A 113 6.23 2.34 4.41
CA LEU A 113 6.63 2.50 5.80
C LEU A 113 8.04 3.09 5.91
N ARG A 114 9.01 2.57 5.14
CA ARG A 114 10.38 3.12 5.09
C ARG A 114 10.38 4.58 4.66
N THR A 115 9.60 4.92 3.64
CA THR A 115 9.50 6.29 3.13
C THR A 115 8.90 7.23 4.16
N TRP A 116 7.89 6.77 4.89
CA TRP A 116 7.28 7.55 5.97
C TRP A 116 8.26 7.77 7.13
N ILE A 117 9.01 6.76 7.57
CA ILE A 117 10.02 6.89 8.65
C ILE A 117 11.05 7.97 8.30
N GLY A 118 11.59 7.92 7.08
CA GLY A 118 12.58 8.92 6.64
C GLY A 118 12.03 10.34 6.58
N ARG A 119 10.72 10.50 6.32
CA ARG A 119 10.04 11.80 6.37
C ARG A 119 9.76 12.25 7.79
N GLU A 120 9.24 11.37 8.64
CA GLU A 120 8.79 11.68 10.00
C GLU A 120 9.95 12.07 10.93
N PHE A 121 11.09 11.37 10.79
CA PHE A 121 12.24 11.54 11.68
C PHE A 121 13.40 12.32 11.06
N GLU A 122 13.22 12.92 9.87
CA GLU A 122 14.21 13.73 9.15
C GLU A 122 15.66 13.20 9.30
N CYS A 123 15.84 11.90 9.07
CA CYS A 123 17.14 11.21 9.20
C CYS A 123 17.99 11.34 7.95
#